data_AF-A0A8H3BU22-F1
#
_entry.id   AF-A0A8H3BU22-F1
#
_cell.length_a   1.000
_cell.length_b   1.000
_cell.length_c   1.000
_cell.angle_alpha   90.00
_cell.angle_beta   90.00
_cell.angle_gamma   90.00
#
_symmetry.space_group_name_H-M   'P 1'
#
loop_
_entity.id
_entity.type
_entity.pdbx_description
1 polymer ?
#
loop_
_entity_poly.entity_id
_entity_poly.type
_entity_poly.pdbx_seq_one_letter_code
_entity_poly.pdbx_strand_id
1 'polypeptide(L)'
;MSQDCGHEHHDHDHDHDHDHDLGGSPNNLYGRIDRPNVVALNAEEGSDPCAVLKPWHERLDETKWLESDSDDQLILRIPFTGSVKLRGLLLKTGPGDQTAQKVALFPNADELDFNDASDREPAQSLDVVQSREVGEYSVKPAKFANCRSLTLFFPAAQGAETLKIYYVGLLGEWSEFTRDPVVTIYEVQANPADHKKITGTDGAIITWTGVRAATRRPPIEGLEMTSEQAIIGLSKGKTKQPDFSQYIDLASISKHKLRARGGRVVFVGDIHGMDKSLKKLLKKLKFDENHDTLIHTGDIILKGPKSQEVIQEVIRLNALGVRGNQDQKVVEWRGWINWVLSQDGGKQWLKKMEKRAEALDKPTKADYKRFKKAAAAKGWTIPDGWKFGDEIYLLASMPIALHIPSLHTIVVHAGLLPMDPRRKVISSRQPLSHPPTSKNHTEETLRSLQELALLTDIPQNTDPWAKMNMRSVLNNGKVSRDNDGIPWSDLWHKVIKLCDGFDVQPTSNSTTADFASEDGWADWIETELKGVKSLPCKDVTVIYGHTASKGLDIKKWSKGLDTGCVYNLRLTALVVGKPWKASSSSVNATEVDEDMYQVDEELDGEVVSFGKKGRGKIVQVRCAEGEDRLH
;
A
#
# COMPACT_ATOMS: atom_id res chain seq x y z
N MET A 1 68.05 34.33 -20.76
CA MET A 1 68.50 34.02 -19.39
C MET A 1 68.11 32.58 -19.11
N SER A 2 69.01 31.81 -18.47
CA SER A 2 68.76 30.54 -17.76
C SER A 2 67.78 29.51 -18.38
N GLN A 3 68.36 28.46 -18.97
CA GLN A 3 68.39 27.07 -18.44
C GLN A 3 67.45 26.74 -17.23
N ASP A 4 66.98 25.51 -17.03
CA ASP A 4 67.49 24.22 -17.56
C ASP A 4 66.41 23.12 -17.72
N CYS A 5 66.87 21.95 -18.18
CA CYS A 5 66.10 20.77 -18.59
C CYS A 5 65.70 19.84 -17.42
N GLY A 6 64.82 18.86 -17.71
CA GLY A 6 64.58 17.71 -16.83
C GLY A 6 63.45 16.79 -17.30
N HIS A 7 63.80 15.65 -17.92
CA HIS A 7 62.87 14.53 -18.12
C HIS A 7 62.76 13.71 -16.81
N GLU A 8 61.60 13.11 -16.52
CA GLU A 8 61.41 11.64 -16.50
C GLU A 8 59.97 11.22 -16.12
N HIS A 9 59.67 9.93 -16.28
CA HIS A 9 58.34 9.31 -16.12
C HIS A 9 57.86 9.24 -14.66
N HIS A 10 56.54 9.30 -14.45
CA HIS A 10 55.88 8.53 -13.38
C HIS A 10 54.48 8.04 -13.80
N ASP A 11 54.14 6.84 -13.35
CA ASP A 11 52.84 6.17 -13.52
C ASP A 11 51.81 6.63 -12.47
N HIS A 12 50.52 6.42 -12.80
CA HIS A 12 49.35 6.43 -11.89
C HIS A 12 49.07 7.81 -11.22
N ASP A 13 47.84 8.17 -10.82
CA ASP A 13 46.79 7.35 -10.24
C ASP A 13 45.36 7.82 -10.56
N HIS A 14 44.37 7.04 -10.12
CA HIS A 14 42.96 7.43 -10.12
C HIS A 14 42.65 8.39 -8.95
N ASP A 15 42.48 9.68 -9.23
CA ASP A 15 41.92 10.60 -8.23
C ASP A 15 40.43 10.35 -8.02
N HIS A 16 40.16 9.57 -6.96
CA HIS A 16 38.92 9.61 -6.22
C HIS A 16 38.80 10.96 -5.53
N ASP A 17 37.81 11.78 -5.91
CA ASP A 17 37.39 12.93 -5.09
C ASP A 17 36.77 12.40 -3.76
N HIS A 18 37.64 12.23 -2.77
CA HIS A 18 37.29 11.89 -1.40
C HIS A 18 36.69 13.11 -0.67
N ASP A 19 35.72 12.84 0.20
CA ASP A 19 35.10 13.81 1.12
C ASP A 19 36.14 14.70 1.84
N HIS A 20 36.29 15.96 1.40
CA HIS A 20 37.04 16.97 2.15
C HIS A 20 36.14 17.69 3.17
N ASP A 21 36.04 17.03 4.33
CA ASP A 21 36.10 17.65 5.66
C ASP A 21 35.18 18.86 5.93
N LEU A 22 33.87 18.65 5.82
CA LEU A 22 32.87 19.54 6.44
C LEU A 22 32.79 19.28 7.95
N GLY A 23 33.70 19.90 8.71
CA GLY A 23 33.98 19.68 10.15
C GLY A 23 32.85 19.85 11.16
N GLY A 24 31.76 19.10 11.01
CA GLY A 24 30.90 18.63 12.10
C GLY A 24 31.23 17.18 12.43
N SER A 25 30.66 16.66 13.52
CA SER A 25 30.80 15.25 13.94
C SER A 25 30.63 14.28 12.75
N PRO A 26 31.42 13.18 12.64
CA PRO A 26 31.38 12.24 11.51
C PRO A 26 30.03 11.53 11.28
N ASN A 27 29.06 11.80 12.16
CA ASN A 27 27.67 11.36 12.07
C ASN A 27 26.72 12.45 11.53
N ASN A 28 27.21 13.52 10.87
CA ASN A 28 26.35 14.61 10.37
C ASN A 28 25.56 14.17 9.13
N LEU A 29 24.23 14.29 9.20
CA LEU A 29 23.30 13.85 8.16
C LEU A 29 22.95 14.94 7.13
N TYR A 30 23.52 16.14 7.22
CA TYR A 30 23.19 17.27 6.32
C TYR A 30 23.28 16.94 4.82
N GLY A 31 24.33 16.21 4.41
CA GLY A 31 24.50 15.75 3.02
C GLY A 31 23.54 14.64 2.58
N ARG A 32 22.70 14.15 3.48
CA ARG A 32 21.78 12.99 3.29
C ARG A 32 20.30 13.36 3.35
N ILE A 33 19.99 14.65 3.50
CA ILE A 33 18.62 15.18 3.47
C ILE A 33 18.18 15.38 2.01
N ASP A 34 16.98 14.94 1.68
CA ASP A 34 16.35 15.17 0.37
C ASP A 34 15.71 16.57 0.31
N ARG A 35 16.57 17.59 0.19
CA ARG A 35 16.21 19.02 0.29
C ARG A 35 15.04 19.45 -0.59
N PRO A 36 14.93 19.05 -1.88
CA PRO A 36 13.80 19.43 -2.73
C PRO A 36 12.41 19.02 -2.20
N ASN A 37 12.35 18.04 -1.29
CA ASN A 37 11.11 17.50 -0.74
C ASN A 37 10.90 17.84 0.75
N VAL A 38 11.70 18.76 1.33
CA VAL A 38 11.48 19.28 2.69
C VAL A 38 10.25 20.19 2.69
N VAL A 39 9.33 19.98 3.62
CA VAL A 39 8.07 20.73 3.73
C VAL A 39 7.93 21.31 5.13
N ALA A 40 7.56 22.59 5.23
CA ALA A 40 7.09 23.20 6.46
C ALA A 40 5.58 23.47 6.38
N LEU A 41 4.86 23.32 7.49
CA LEU A 41 3.46 23.73 7.63
C LEU A 41 3.37 24.85 8.67
N ASN A 42 2.47 25.82 8.44
CA ASN A 42 2.34 27.06 9.20
C ASN A 42 3.65 27.87 9.29
N ALA A 43 4.38 27.98 8.16
CA ALA A 43 5.53 28.88 8.03
C ALA A 43 5.15 30.12 7.21
N GLU A 44 5.75 31.28 7.53
CA GLU A 44 5.52 32.57 6.86
C GLU A 44 5.55 32.45 5.32
N GLU A 45 4.58 33.07 4.63
CA GLU A 45 4.39 32.93 3.17
C GLU A 45 5.67 33.28 2.39
N GLY A 46 6.16 32.32 1.59
CA GLY A 46 7.40 32.46 0.81
C GLY A 46 8.68 32.03 1.54
N SER A 47 8.59 31.55 2.78
CA SER A 47 9.72 30.93 3.49
C SER A 47 10.25 29.69 2.77
N ASP A 48 11.58 29.51 2.75
CA ASP A 48 12.24 28.26 2.34
C ASP A 48 12.37 27.32 3.55
N PRO A 49 11.72 26.13 3.57
CA PRO A 49 11.90 25.15 4.65
C PRO A 49 13.34 24.66 4.82
N CYS A 50 14.16 24.71 3.75
CA CYS A 50 15.58 24.38 3.82
C CYS A 50 16.43 25.50 4.44
N ALA A 51 15.90 26.72 4.63
CA ALA A 51 16.65 27.85 5.18
C ALA A 51 17.25 27.58 6.57
N VAL A 52 16.65 26.66 7.35
CA VAL A 52 17.14 26.25 8.69
C VAL A 52 17.99 24.97 8.66
N LEU A 53 18.01 24.25 7.55
CA LEU A 53 18.83 23.06 7.34
C LEU A 53 20.16 23.53 6.73
N LYS A 54 21.15 23.79 7.58
CA LYS A 54 22.45 24.39 7.21
C LYS A 54 23.63 23.44 7.46
N PRO A 55 24.79 23.64 6.82
CA PRO A 55 26.04 23.03 7.25
C PRO A 55 26.38 23.41 8.70
N TRP A 56 27.14 22.57 9.41
CA TRP A 56 27.53 22.82 10.81
C TRP A 56 28.29 24.14 11.02
N HIS A 57 29.07 24.61 10.03
CA HIS A 57 29.79 25.88 10.12
C HIS A 57 28.86 27.11 10.03
N GLU A 58 27.68 26.99 9.40
CA GLU A 58 26.66 28.04 9.28
C GLU A 58 25.63 28.01 10.44
N ARG A 59 25.74 27.09 11.41
CA ARG A 59 24.72 26.90 12.47
C ARG A 59 24.44 28.11 13.37
N LEU A 60 25.32 29.12 13.34
CA LEU A 60 25.20 30.37 14.10
C LEU A 60 24.74 31.56 13.23
N ASP A 61 24.54 31.36 11.92
CA ASP A 61 23.97 32.36 11.03
C ASP A 61 22.49 32.55 11.34
N GLU A 62 22.11 33.71 11.87
CA GLU A 62 20.72 34.09 12.16
C GLU A 62 20.06 34.87 10.99
N THR A 63 20.75 35.10 9.86
CA THR A 63 20.19 35.83 8.70
C THR A 63 19.17 35.02 7.90
N LYS A 64 19.11 33.71 8.13
CA LYS A 64 18.12 32.78 7.56
C LYS A 64 17.41 32.05 8.68
N TRP A 65 16.08 32.03 8.65
CA TRP A 65 15.24 31.40 9.66
C TRP A 65 14.01 30.76 9.02
N LEU A 66 13.24 30.06 9.85
CA LEU A 66 11.87 29.63 9.59
C LEU A 66 11.04 30.13 10.78
N GLU A 67 9.99 30.91 10.51
CA GLU A 67 9.09 31.49 11.52
C GLU A 67 7.66 31.05 11.24
N SER A 68 6.87 30.85 12.29
CA SER A 68 5.48 30.45 12.14
C SER A 68 4.57 31.63 11.79
N ASP A 69 3.54 31.35 10.98
CA ASP A 69 2.72 32.39 10.33
C ASP A 69 1.53 32.85 11.18
N SER A 70 0.60 31.92 11.47
CA SER A 70 -0.69 32.26 12.08
C SER A 70 -0.74 32.06 13.61
N ASP A 71 0.09 31.17 14.16
CA ASP A 71 0.18 30.85 15.58
C ASP A 71 1.58 30.31 15.93
N ASP A 72 1.80 29.87 17.18
CA ASP A 72 3.06 29.36 17.69
C ASP A 72 3.24 27.84 17.51
N GLN A 73 2.54 27.24 16.54
CA GLN A 73 2.71 25.85 16.13
C GLN A 73 3.46 25.75 14.79
N LEU A 74 4.38 24.78 14.64
CA LEU A 74 5.05 24.54 13.36
C LEU A 74 5.35 23.06 13.15
N ILE A 75 5.19 22.57 11.93
CA ILE A 75 5.62 21.23 11.52
C ILE A 75 6.69 21.35 10.45
N LEU A 76 7.83 20.68 10.63
CA LEU A 76 8.92 20.57 9.64
C LEU A 76 9.14 19.10 9.29
N ARG A 77 8.88 18.73 8.03
CA ARG A 77 9.03 17.38 7.47
C ARG A 77 10.33 17.29 6.69
N ILE A 78 11.23 16.40 7.11
CA ILE A 78 12.58 16.24 6.59
C ILE A 78 12.75 14.83 6.01
N PRO A 79 12.59 14.64 4.69
CA PRO A 79 12.90 13.36 4.04
C PRO A 79 14.41 13.15 3.89
N PHE A 80 14.83 11.89 3.81
CA PHE A 80 16.22 11.48 3.63
C PHE A 80 16.41 10.71 2.32
N THR A 81 17.62 10.81 1.75
CA THR A 81 18.03 10.11 0.53
C THR A 81 18.35 8.61 0.74
N GLY A 82 18.06 8.09 1.94
CA GLY A 82 18.33 6.71 2.34
C GLY A 82 17.68 6.39 3.69
N SER A 83 18.10 5.29 4.32
CA SER A 83 17.68 4.94 5.67
C SER A 83 18.60 5.56 6.71
N VAL A 84 18.04 6.35 7.62
CA VAL A 84 18.75 7.00 8.73
C VAL A 84 18.50 6.29 10.05
N LYS A 85 19.56 6.07 10.82
CA LYS A 85 19.54 5.78 12.25
C LYS A 85 19.89 7.04 13.04
N LEU A 86 18.88 7.76 13.51
CA LEU A 86 19.06 9.05 14.19
C LEU A 86 19.59 8.85 15.62
N ARG A 87 20.60 9.64 16.02
CA ARG A 87 21.26 9.61 17.33
C ARG A 87 21.17 10.93 18.09
N GLY A 88 21.10 12.06 17.39
CA GLY A 88 21.01 13.38 17.99
C GLY A 88 20.26 14.37 17.11
N LEU A 89 19.57 15.29 17.75
CA LEU A 89 18.92 16.44 17.14
C LEU A 89 19.62 17.70 17.67
N LEU A 90 20.00 18.60 16.78
CA LEU A 90 20.63 19.87 17.09
C LEU A 90 19.61 20.98 16.75
N LEU A 91 19.22 21.81 17.72
CA LEU A 91 18.27 22.90 17.48
C LEU A 91 18.80 24.24 17.94
N LYS A 92 18.45 25.29 17.20
CA LYS A 92 18.54 26.68 17.63
C LYS A 92 17.22 27.36 17.32
N THR A 93 16.40 27.59 18.35
CA THR A 93 15.09 28.25 18.27
C THR A 93 15.07 29.50 19.14
N GLY A 94 14.22 30.47 18.84
CA GLY A 94 14.12 31.74 19.55
C GLY A 94 14.47 32.95 18.66
N PRO A 95 14.97 34.06 19.23
CA PRO A 95 15.42 34.23 20.61
C PRO A 95 14.27 34.45 21.61
N GLY A 96 14.57 34.36 22.90
CA GLY A 96 13.64 34.74 23.97
C GLY A 96 12.38 33.89 23.95
N ASP A 97 11.21 34.53 23.98
CA ASP A 97 9.93 33.85 24.16
C ASP A 97 9.44 33.15 22.89
N GLN A 98 10.04 33.45 21.72
CA GLN A 98 9.86 32.70 20.45
C GLN A 98 10.60 31.36 20.42
N THR A 99 11.32 30.99 21.48
CA THR A 99 11.95 29.67 21.60
C THR A 99 10.84 28.63 21.69
N ALA A 100 10.92 27.55 20.92
CA ALA A 100 9.97 26.45 21.07
C ALA A 100 10.00 25.91 22.52
N GLN A 101 8.85 25.56 23.09
CA GLN A 101 8.82 24.94 24.42
C GLN A 101 9.31 23.49 24.37
N LYS A 102 8.88 22.77 23.33
CA LYS A 102 9.18 21.36 23.09
C LYS A 102 9.36 21.11 21.60
N VAL A 103 9.96 19.98 21.28
CA VAL A 103 9.88 19.37 19.95
C VAL A 103 9.42 17.91 20.08
N ALA A 104 8.47 17.52 19.25
CA ALA A 104 7.90 16.18 19.17
C ALA A 104 8.37 15.53 17.86
N LEU A 105 9.06 14.40 17.97
CA LEU A 105 9.72 13.71 16.85
C LEU A 105 8.87 12.52 16.40
N PHE A 106 8.51 12.50 15.12
CA PHE A 106 7.76 11.43 14.49
C PHE A 106 8.55 10.86 13.28
N PRO A 107 9.08 9.63 13.36
CA PRO A 107 9.75 8.98 12.24
C PRO A 107 8.73 8.49 11.21
N ASN A 108 9.04 8.62 9.92
CA ASN A 108 8.23 8.11 8.80
C ASN A 108 6.76 8.57 8.84
N ALA A 109 6.53 9.84 9.18
CA ALA A 109 5.21 10.43 9.42
C ALA A 109 4.88 11.54 8.41
N ASP A 110 5.10 11.26 7.12
CA ASP A 110 5.05 12.24 6.03
C ASP A 110 3.69 12.93 5.84
N GLU A 111 2.61 12.37 6.39
CA GLU A 111 1.24 12.89 6.28
C GLU A 111 0.77 13.66 7.54
N LEU A 112 1.56 13.69 8.63
CA LEU A 112 1.16 14.23 9.94
C LEU A 112 0.77 15.72 9.91
N ASP A 113 -0.49 16.04 10.22
CA ASP A 113 -0.99 17.42 10.40
C ASP A 113 -1.05 17.85 11.88
N PHE A 114 -1.51 19.07 12.17
CA PHE A 114 -1.57 19.63 13.52
C PHE A 114 -2.59 18.94 14.45
N ASN A 115 -3.68 18.38 13.91
CA ASN A 115 -4.65 17.61 14.69
C ASN A 115 -4.03 16.25 15.06
N ASP A 116 -3.51 15.54 14.06
CA ASP A 116 -2.84 14.26 14.24
C ASP A 116 -1.63 14.38 15.19
N ALA A 117 -0.85 15.46 15.09
CA ALA A 117 0.33 15.69 15.93
C ALA A 117 0.00 16.01 17.40
N SER A 118 -1.22 16.49 17.66
CA SER A 118 -1.74 16.75 19.01
C SER A 118 -2.32 15.48 19.66
N ASP A 119 -3.02 14.65 18.88
CA ASP A 119 -3.65 13.41 19.38
C ASP A 119 -2.69 12.20 19.43
N ARG A 120 -1.65 12.17 18.59
CA ARG A 120 -0.72 11.04 18.45
C ARG A 120 0.52 11.20 19.33
N GLU A 121 0.83 10.17 20.12
CA GLU A 121 2.06 10.13 20.91
C GLU A 121 3.31 10.15 19.98
N PRO A 122 4.25 11.11 20.16
CA PRO A 122 5.49 11.14 19.40
C PRO A 122 6.44 10.02 19.81
N ALA A 123 7.29 9.58 18.88
CA ALA A 123 8.31 8.57 19.22
C ALA A 123 9.22 9.10 20.34
N GLN A 124 9.59 10.38 20.30
CA GLN A 124 10.24 11.06 21.41
C GLN A 124 9.83 12.53 21.45
N SER A 125 9.50 13.04 22.63
CA SER A 125 9.42 14.48 22.90
C SER A 125 10.67 14.94 23.64
N LEU A 126 11.10 16.17 23.37
CA LEU A 126 12.27 16.82 23.96
C LEU A 126 11.86 18.22 24.42
N ASP A 127 12.18 18.56 25.67
CA ASP A 127 12.03 19.91 26.20
C ASP A 127 13.17 20.79 25.65
N VAL A 128 12.83 21.91 25.02
CA VAL A 128 13.80 22.77 24.33
C VAL A 128 14.25 23.88 25.29
N VAL A 129 15.49 23.81 25.75
CA VAL A 129 16.08 24.83 26.64
C VAL A 129 16.24 26.18 25.92
N GLN A 130 15.77 27.26 26.55
CA GLN A 130 15.99 28.63 26.09
C GLN A 130 17.48 28.98 26.13
N SER A 131 18.11 29.10 24.95
CA SER A 131 19.53 29.44 24.82
C SER A 131 19.79 30.18 23.50
N ARG A 132 20.89 30.93 23.44
CA ARG A 132 21.42 31.47 22.16
C ARG A 132 22.39 30.51 21.47
N GLU A 133 22.84 29.47 22.16
CA GLU A 133 23.68 28.41 21.59
C GLU A 133 22.82 27.35 20.88
N VAL A 134 23.46 26.46 20.12
CA VAL A 134 22.78 25.29 19.53
C VAL A 134 22.62 24.24 20.61
N GLY A 135 21.38 23.92 20.99
CA GLY A 135 21.08 22.83 21.90
C GLY A 135 21.29 21.48 21.23
N GLU A 136 22.01 20.56 21.88
CA GLU A 136 22.16 19.17 21.45
C GLU A 136 21.28 18.27 22.30
N TYR A 137 20.37 17.54 21.64
CA TYR A 137 19.38 16.69 22.27
C TYR A 137 19.59 15.24 21.84
N SER A 138 19.91 14.37 22.80
CA SER A 138 20.09 12.94 22.54
C SER A 138 18.78 12.26 22.13
N VAL A 139 18.78 11.65 20.95
CA VAL A 139 17.65 10.88 20.43
C VAL A 139 17.89 9.39 20.73
N LYS A 140 16.87 8.67 21.19
CA LYS A 140 16.95 7.23 21.46
C LYS A 140 17.03 6.46 20.13
N PRO A 141 18.19 5.92 19.71
CA PRO A 141 18.34 5.43 18.33
C PRO A 141 17.40 4.26 18.01
N ALA A 142 17.05 3.46 19.02
CA ALA A 142 16.07 2.37 18.93
C ALA A 142 14.67 2.78 18.45
N LYS A 143 14.28 4.05 18.61
CA LYS A 143 13.02 4.59 18.10
C LYS A 143 13.13 5.20 16.69
N PHE A 144 14.36 5.34 16.18
CA PHE A 144 14.67 6.08 14.94
C PHE A 144 15.69 5.36 14.05
N ALA A 145 15.73 4.02 14.09
CA ALA A 145 16.75 3.19 13.43
C ALA A 145 16.59 3.02 11.90
N ASN A 146 15.41 3.34 11.36
CA ASN A 146 15.06 3.22 9.95
C ASN A 146 14.12 4.37 9.55
N CYS A 147 14.63 5.59 9.71
CA CYS A 147 13.97 6.81 9.29
C CYS A 147 14.27 7.07 7.82
N ARG A 148 13.24 6.99 6.97
CA ARG A 148 13.23 7.51 5.60
C ARG A 148 12.83 8.98 5.59
N SER A 149 12.11 9.41 6.63
CA SER A 149 11.85 10.80 6.95
C SER A 149 11.75 11.01 8.45
N LEU A 150 11.88 12.27 8.86
CA LEU A 150 11.65 12.75 10.22
C LEU A 150 10.70 13.96 10.16
N THR A 151 9.58 13.86 10.86
CA THR A 151 8.70 15.01 11.09
C THR A 151 8.94 15.56 12.49
N LEU A 152 9.28 16.84 12.56
CA LEU A 152 9.41 17.62 13.79
C LEU A 152 8.15 18.45 13.97
N PHE A 153 7.47 18.29 15.10
CA PHE A 153 6.35 19.14 15.50
C PHE A 153 6.76 20.00 16.70
N PHE A 154 6.57 21.31 16.59
CA PHE A 154 6.76 22.29 17.63
C PHE A 154 5.35 22.76 18.05
N PRO A 155 4.87 22.38 19.25
CA PRO A 155 3.45 22.56 19.62
C PRO A 155 3.13 23.94 20.23
N ALA A 156 4.15 24.67 20.67
CA ALA A 156 4.05 25.99 21.29
C ALA A 156 5.45 26.63 21.42
N ALA A 157 5.49 27.96 21.48
CA ALA A 157 6.63 28.75 21.94
C ALA A 157 6.64 28.85 23.49
N GLN A 158 7.65 29.52 24.05
CA GLN A 158 7.80 29.69 25.51
C GLN A 158 7.08 30.92 26.06
N GLY A 159 6.49 31.76 25.21
CA GLY A 159 5.64 32.89 25.61
C GLY A 159 5.30 33.90 24.50
N ALA A 160 5.82 33.74 23.28
CA ALA A 160 5.47 34.57 22.13
C ALA A 160 4.31 33.98 21.29
N GLU A 161 3.68 34.81 20.46
CA GLU A 161 2.59 34.40 19.54
C GLU A 161 3.10 33.66 18.28
N THR A 162 4.40 33.72 17.98
CA THR A 162 5.06 32.96 16.90
C THR A 162 6.33 32.28 17.42
N LEU A 163 6.68 31.15 16.80
CA LEU A 163 7.91 30.41 17.07
C LEU A 163 8.91 30.62 15.93
N LYS A 164 10.21 30.65 16.27
CA LYS A 164 11.27 30.93 15.30
C LYS A 164 12.43 29.94 15.41
N ILE A 165 12.90 29.45 14.27
CA ILE A 165 13.95 28.44 14.14
C ILE A 165 15.08 29.01 13.26
N TYR A 166 16.33 28.94 13.71
CA TYR A 166 17.51 29.34 12.94
C TYR A 166 18.34 28.16 12.42
N TYR A 167 18.30 27.03 13.13
CA TYR A 167 19.10 25.86 12.77
C TYR A 167 18.43 24.57 13.23
N VAL A 168 18.38 23.60 12.32
CA VAL A 168 18.08 22.20 12.59
C VAL A 168 19.22 21.37 12.00
N GLY A 169 19.95 20.68 12.88
CA GLY A 169 20.99 19.72 12.50
C GLY A 169 20.62 18.32 12.97
N LEU A 170 21.03 17.31 12.20
CA LEU A 170 20.70 15.91 12.47
C LEU A 170 21.97 15.08 12.53
N LEU A 171 22.12 14.34 13.62
CA LEU A 171 23.27 13.45 13.87
C LEU A 171 22.80 12.00 13.90
N GLY A 172 23.48 11.11 13.17
CA GLY A 172 23.13 9.71 13.08
C GLY A 172 23.96 8.96 12.05
N GLU A 173 23.58 7.71 11.78
CA GLU A 173 24.17 6.90 10.71
C GLU A 173 23.22 6.92 9.51
N TRP A 174 23.77 7.00 8.30
CA TRP A 174 23.01 6.88 7.05
C TRP A 174 23.44 5.62 6.31
N SER A 175 22.48 4.90 5.77
CA SER A 175 22.68 3.83 4.80
C SER A 175 21.91 4.14 3.53
N GLU A 176 22.52 3.81 2.38
CA GLU A 176 21.85 3.89 1.08
C GLU A 176 20.56 3.05 1.11
N PHE A 177 19.55 3.47 0.35
CA PHE A 177 18.38 2.62 0.10
C PHE A 177 18.85 1.30 -0.52
N THR A 178 18.87 0.26 0.32
CA THR A 178 19.18 -1.10 -0.05
C THR A 178 18.12 -1.56 -1.06
N ARG A 179 18.52 -1.54 -2.34
CA ARG A 179 17.73 -2.06 -3.47
C ARG A 179 17.72 -3.59 -3.49
N ASP A 180 18.65 -4.21 -2.77
CA ASP A 180 18.49 -5.57 -2.26
C ASP A 180 17.58 -5.56 -1.02
N PRO A 181 16.67 -6.54 -0.84
CA PRO A 181 15.90 -6.64 0.39
C PRO A 181 16.85 -6.83 1.58
N VAL A 182 16.79 -5.94 2.58
CA VAL A 182 17.49 -6.16 3.85
C VAL A 182 16.92 -7.41 4.50
N VAL A 183 17.68 -8.50 4.41
CA VAL A 183 17.39 -9.77 5.10
C VAL A 183 17.79 -9.62 6.57
N THR A 184 16.97 -8.91 7.34
CA THR A 184 17.01 -8.98 8.81
C THR A 184 16.18 -10.18 9.25
N ILE A 185 16.86 -11.31 9.49
CA ILE A 185 16.29 -12.41 10.26
C ILE A 185 16.22 -11.95 11.71
N TYR A 186 15.05 -11.51 12.16
CA TYR A 186 14.73 -11.35 13.58
C TYR A 186 13.82 -12.48 14.02
N GLU A 187 14.34 -13.36 14.87
CA GLU A 187 13.55 -14.35 15.58
C GLU A 187 12.76 -13.69 16.72
N VAL A 188 11.54 -14.19 16.96
CA VAL A 188 10.57 -13.70 17.95
C VAL A 188 10.55 -14.77 19.07
N GLN A 189 10.68 -14.49 20.38
CA GLN A 189 9.71 -13.80 21.24
C GLN A 189 10.21 -13.62 22.71
N ALA A 190 9.37 -13.02 23.58
CA ALA A 190 9.68 -12.58 24.96
C ALA A 190 9.62 -13.66 26.08
N ASN A 191 10.14 -13.30 27.27
CA ASN A 191 10.17 -14.10 28.51
C ASN A 191 8.91 -13.88 29.39
N PRO A 192 8.20 -14.93 29.84
CA PRO A 192 6.99 -14.80 30.68
C PRO A 192 7.17 -14.26 32.12
N ALA A 193 8.39 -13.94 32.57
CA ALA A 193 8.65 -13.52 33.95
C ALA A 193 8.27 -12.06 34.27
N ASP A 194 8.18 -11.18 33.26
CA ASP A 194 8.14 -9.72 33.44
C ASP A 194 6.71 -9.11 33.53
N HIS A 195 5.69 -9.92 33.80
CA HIS A 195 4.29 -9.46 33.87
C HIS A 195 3.71 -9.48 35.29
N LYS A 196 3.71 -8.33 35.96
CA LYS A 196 2.85 -8.06 37.14
C LYS A 196 1.40 -7.73 36.70
N LYS A 197 0.45 -7.96 37.60
CA LYS A 197 -1.01 -7.93 37.31
C LYS A 197 -1.60 -6.52 37.11
N ILE A 198 -2.78 -6.52 36.49
CA ILE A 198 -3.56 -5.42 35.88
C ILE A 198 -4.23 -4.46 36.88
N THR A 199 -4.35 -3.17 36.51
CA THR A 199 -5.49 -2.27 36.83
C THR A 199 -5.56 -1.08 35.85
N GLY A 200 -6.77 -0.62 35.48
CA GLY A 200 -7.01 0.67 34.79
C GLY A 200 -7.18 0.61 33.27
N THR A 201 -8.38 0.93 32.78
CA THR A 201 -8.66 1.39 31.39
C THR A 201 -8.72 2.92 31.36
N ASP A 202 -8.46 3.55 30.20
CA ASP A 202 -9.40 4.45 29.47
C ASP A 202 -8.72 5.23 28.31
N GLY A 203 -9.39 5.27 27.13
CA GLY A 203 -9.17 6.18 25.96
C GLY A 203 -7.84 6.12 25.16
N ALA A 204 -7.77 6.35 23.84
CA ALA A 204 -8.74 6.27 22.73
C ALA A 204 -7.97 5.94 21.40
N ILE A 205 -8.16 4.76 20.80
CA ILE A 205 -8.89 4.47 19.53
C ILE A 205 -8.24 4.98 18.22
N ILE A 206 -7.50 4.08 17.55
CA ILE A 206 -7.38 4.00 16.08
C ILE A 206 -8.35 2.90 15.60
N THR A 207 -9.19 3.15 14.58
CA THR A 207 -10.22 2.18 14.15
C THR A 207 -9.69 1.12 13.19
N TRP A 208 -9.16 0.03 13.76
CA TRP A 208 -8.90 -1.23 13.06
C TRP A 208 -10.11 -2.16 13.09
N THR A 209 -10.93 -2.13 12.03
CA THR A 209 -12.03 -3.10 11.85
C THR A 209 -11.53 -4.37 11.14
N GLY A 210 -11.11 -5.40 11.87
CA GLY A 210 -10.97 -6.74 11.23
C GLY A 210 -9.90 -7.72 11.72
N VAL A 211 -9.23 -7.52 12.86
CA VAL A 211 -8.28 -8.55 13.36
C VAL A 211 -9.06 -9.68 14.05
N ARG A 212 -9.34 -10.77 13.31
CA ARG A 212 -9.73 -12.05 13.91
C ARG A 212 -8.49 -12.87 14.28
N ALA A 213 -8.02 -12.71 15.51
CA ALA A 213 -7.05 -13.62 16.13
C ALA A 213 -7.68 -14.30 17.35
N ALA A 214 -7.57 -15.62 17.42
CA ALA A 214 -7.91 -16.34 18.65
C ALA A 214 -6.85 -16.03 19.72
N THR A 215 -7.24 -15.22 20.70
CA THR A 215 -6.61 -15.01 22.04
C THR A 215 -5.23 -14.31 22.12
N ARG A 216 -5.25 -12.99 22.43
CA ARG A 216 -4.43 -12.19 23.40
C ARG A 216 -2.99 -12.67 23.74
N ARG A 217 -1.93 -11.85 23.90
CA ARG A 217 -1.60 -10.39 23.95
C ARG A 217 -0.03 -10.30 23.90
N PRO A 218 0.70 -9.16 24.07
CA PRO A 218 0.39 -7.72 24.14
C PRO A 218 1.07 -6.94 22.95
N PRO A 219 1.16 -5.59 22.91
CA PRO A 219 1.81 -4.88 21.79
C PRO A 219 3.34 -4.81 21.95
N ILE A 220 4.06 -4.61 20.84
CA ILE A 220 5.53 -4.49 20.81
C ILE A 220 5.88 -3.03 20.48
N GLU A 221 6.33 -2.28 21.49
CA GLU A 221 7.22 -1.14 21.27
C GLU A 221 8.62 -1.63 20.85
N GLY A 222 9.39 -0.76 20.19
CA GLY A 222 10.66 -1.13 19.56
C GLY A 222 11.74 -1.65 20.52
N LEU A 223 12.53 -2.59 20.01
CA LEU A 223 13.70 -3.17 20.68
C LEU A 223 14.86 -3.25 19.66
N GLU A 224 15.83 -2.35 19.79
CA GLU A 224 17.18 -2.62 19.28
C GLU A 224 17.89 -3.55 20.25
N MET A 225 18.55 -4.58 19.73
CA MET A 225 19.53 -5.37 20.50
C MET A 225 20.94 -4.95 20.11
N THR A 226 21.78 -4.69 21.10
CA THR A 226 23.21 -4.44 20.91
C THR A 226 23.99 -5.74 20.70
N SER A 227 25.10 -5.66 19.96
CA SER A 227 25.73 -6.79 19.26
C SER A 227 26.68 -7.70 20.09
N GLU A 228 26.78 -7.52 21.41
CA GLU A 228 27.86 -8.14 22.22
C GLU A 228 27.40 -8.94 23.45
N GLN A 229 26.32 -9.72 23.30
CA GLN A 229 26.12 -10.96 24.08
C GLN A 229 26.03 -12.20 23.17
N ALA A 230 26.83 -12.18 22.11
CA ALA A 230 27.13 -13.38 21.35
C ALA A 230 27.84 -14.42 22.25
N ILE A 231 27.54 -15.70 22.01
CA ILE A 231 28.09 -16.88 22.71
C ILE A 231 27.52 -17.11 24.13
N ILE A 232 26.34 -17.75 24.20
CA ILE A 232 26.08 -19.02 24.95
C ILE A 232 24.65 -19.50 24.64
N GLY A 233 24.48 -20.77 24.26
CA GLY A 233 23.17 -21.46 24.33
C GLY A 233 22.40 -21.74 23.04
N LEU A 234 22.98 -22.49 22.09
CA LEU A 234 22.19 -23.18 21.04
C LEU A 234 21.16 -24.14 21.67
N SER A 235 19.88 -23.75 21.71
CA SER A 235 18.79 -24.61 22.19
C SER A 235 18.07 -25.31 21.03
N LYS A 236 17.80 -26.61 21.18
CA LYS A 236 17.33 -27.52 20.11
C LYS A 236 15.80 -27.44 19.90
N GLY A 237 15.29 -26.29 19.48
CA GLY A 237 13.86 -26.07 19.20
C GLY A 237 13.51 -26.13 17.72
N LYS A 238 12.51 -26.95 17.33
CA LYS A 238 11.96 -26.93 15.96
C LYS A 238 11.12 -25.67 15.74
N THR A 239 11.44 -24.88 14.71
CA THR A 239 10.62 -23.75 14.27
C THR A 239 9.26 -24.23 13.77
N LYS A 240 8.18 -23.56 14.21
CA LYS A 240 6.80 -23.89 13.81
C LYS A 240 6.57 -23.57 12.32
N GLN A 241 5.66 -24.32 11.69
CA GLN A 241 5.25 -24.07 10.31
C GLN A 241 4.60 -22.67 10.19
N PRO A 242 4.90 -21.88 9.14
CA PRO A 242 4.31 -20.56 8.93
C PRO A 242 2.80 -20.65 8.79
N ASP A 243 2.12 -19.65 9.35
CA ASP A 243 0.69 -19.48 9.24
C ASP A 243 0.35 -18.67 7.98
N PHE A 244 0.05 -19.38 6.90
CA PHE A 244 -0.34 -18.77 5.63
C PHE A 244 -1.75 -18.16 5.63
N SER A 245 -2.49 -18.28 6.73
CA SER A 245 -3.77 -17.57 6.91
C SER A 245 -3.62 -16.12 7.35
N GLN A 246 -2.38 -15.60 7.40
CA GLN A 246 -2.09 -14.19 7.69
C GLN A 246 -1.88 -13.40 6.38
N TYR A 247 -2.74 -12.41 6.17
CA TYR A 247 -2.78 -11.52 5.02
C TYR A 247 -3.27 -10.14 5.47
N ILE A 248 -2.93 -9.11 4.72
CA ILE A 248 -3.53 -7.77 4.90
C ILE A 248 -4.89 -7.82 4.24
N ASP A 249 -5.97 -7.88 5.01
CA ASP A 249 -7.32 -8.11 4.45
C ASP A 249 -7.83 -6.93 3.62
N LEU A 250 -7.49 -5.72 4.06
CA LEU A 250 -7.95 -4.45 3.51
C LEU A 250 -6.85 -3.39 3.66
N ALA A 251 -6.67 -2.56 2.62
CA ALA A 251 -6.05 -1.25 2.73
C ALA A 251 -7.01 -0.19 2.17
N SER A 252 -6.91 1.06 2.65
CA SER A 252 -7.68 2.18 2.11
C SER A 252 -6.73 3.27 1.60
N ILE A 253 -7.07 3.93 0.49
CA ILE A 253 -6.28 5.03 -0.11
C ILE A 253 -7.01 6.35 0.15
N SER A 254 -6.37 7.26 0.91
CA SER A 254 -6.90 8.59 1.17
C SER A 254 -7.00 9.45 -0.11
N LYS A 255 -7.90 10.44 -0.14
CA LYS A 255 -8.00 11.42 -1.24
C LYS A 255 -6.63 12.07 -1.51
N HIS A 256 -5.94 12.48 -0.45
CA HIS A 256 -4.58 13.04 -0.50
C HIS A 256 -3.61 12.11 -1.23
N LYS A 257 -3.49 10.84 -0.79
CA LYS A 257 -2.55 9.88 -1.40
C LYS A 257 -2.85 9.58 -2.86
N LEU A 258 -4.13 9.52 -3.25
CA LEU A 258 -4.53 9.35 -4.64
C LEU A 258 -4.23 10.59 -5.49
N ARG A 259 -4.29 11.79 -4.88
CA ARG A 259 -4.09 13.09 -5.55
C ARG A 259 -2.66 13.64 -5.47
N ALA A 260 -1.79 13.10 -4.63
CA ALA A 260 -0.40 13.54 -4.46
C ALA A 260 0.41 13.57 -5.77
N ARG A 261 0.05 12.73 -6.74
CA ARG A 261 0.67 12.69 -8.08
C ARG A 261 0.02 13.65 -9.11
N GLY A 262 -1.20 14.13 -8.86
CA GLY A 262 -1.90 15.09 -9.74
C GLY A 262 -2.37 14.59 -11.12
N GLY A 263 -1.98 13.40 -11.57
CA GLY A 263 -2.43 12.79 -12.83
C GLY A 263 -3.65 11.85 -12.68
N ARG A 264 -3.81 10.95 -13.66
CA ARG A 264 -4.96 10.02 -13.72
C ARG A 264 -4.69 8.71 -12.98
N VAL A 265 -5.76 7.99 -12.67
CA VAL A 265 -5.69 6.64 -12.07
C VAL A 265 -5.89 5.60 -13.18
N VAL A 266 -4.96 4.66 -13.27
CA VAL A 266 -4.94 3.58 -14.28
C VAL A 266 -5.07 2.26 -13.56
N PHE A 267 -6.25 1.63 -13.67
CA PHE A 267 -6.48 0.27 -13.18
C PHE A 267 -6.09 -0.72 -14.27
N VAL A 268 -5.27 -1.73 -13.98
CA VAL A 268 -4.83 -2.75 -14.95
C VAL A 268 -5.25 -4.17 -14.51
N GLY A 269 -5.72 -4.96 -15.48
CA GLY A 269 -6.09 -6.37 -15.28
C GLY A 269 -4.90 -7.31 -15.07
N ASP A 270 -5.17 -8.60 -14.92
CA ASP A 270 -4.19 -9.64 -14.61
C ASP A 270 -3.02 -9.68 -15.62
N ILE A 271 -1.80 -9.44 -15.12
CA ILE A 271 -0.60 -9.23 -15.95
C ILE A 271 0.14 -10.54 -16.22
N HIS A 272 0.15 -11.49 -15.27
CA HIS A 272 0.75 -12.82 -15.40
C HIS A 272 2.17 -12.85 -15.98
N GLY A 273 3.07 -11.98 -15.53
CA GLY A 273 4.44 -11.95 -16.02
C GLY A 273 4.58 -11.56 -17.51
N MET A 274 3.58 -10.89 -18.10
CA MET A 274 3.58 -10.45 -19.49
C MET A 274 4.23 -9.06 -19.65
N ASP A 275 5.50 -8.92 -19.25
CA ASP A 275 6.29 -7.66 -19.25
C ASP A 275 6.14 -6.82 -20.53
N LYS A 276 6.35 -7.45 -21.70
CA LYS A 276 6.21 -6.79 -23.01
C LYS A 276 4.82 -6.19 -23.22
N SER A 277 3.78 -6.86 -22.75
CA SER A 277 2.39 -6.40 -22.85
C SER A 277 2.11 -5.23 -21.90
N LEU A 278 2.65 -5.28 -20.67
CA LEU A 278 2.59 -4.17 -19.72
C LEU A 278 3.27 -2.91 -20.28
N LYS A 279 4.52 -3.02 -20.73
CA LYS A 279 5.27 -1.92 -21.36
C LYS A 279 4.56 -1.36 -22.60
N LYS A 280 3.95 -2.22 -23.43
CA LYS A 280 3.14 -1.80 -24.58
C LYS A 280 1.88 -1.04 -24.16
N LEU A 281 1.23 -1.43 -23.06
CA LEU A 281 0.07 -0.73 -22.51
C LEU A 281 0.46 0.64 -21.96
N LEU A 282 1.48 0.72 -21.11
CA LEU A 282 2.03 1.97 -20.56
C LEU A 282 2.45 2.93 -21.68
N LYS A 283 3.10 2.43 -22.74
CA LYS A 283 3.42 3.21 -23.93
C LYS A 283 2.18 3.70 -24.69
N LYS A 284 1.14 2.88 -24.86
CA LYS A 284 -0.12 3.32 -25.50
C LYS A 284 -0.82 4.40 -24.67
N LEU A 285 -0.78 4.29 -23.35
CA LEU A 285 -1.33 5.28 -22.42
C LEU A 285 -0.56 6.62 -22.43
N LYS A 286 0.70 6.63 -22.89
CA LYS A 286 1.68 7.69 -22.55
C LYS A 286 1.73 7.88 -21.03
N PHE A 287 1.92 6.78 -20.29
CA PHE A 287 1.90 6.78 -18.83
C PHE A 287 2.98 7.72 -18.27
N ASP A 288 2.58 8.68 -17.44
CA ASP A 288 3.51 9.57 -16.74
C ASP A 288 3.88 8.96 -15.39
N GLU A 289 5.12 8.50 -15.24
CA GLU A 289 5.54 7.81 -14.02
C GLU A 289 5.75 8.73 -12.81
N ASN A 290 5.69 10.05 -12.97
CA ASN A 290 5.67 10.99 -11.85
C ASN A 290 4.23 11.28 -11.43
N HIS A 291 3.32 11.46 -12.41
CA HIS A 291 1.98 11.98 -12.16
C HIS A 291 0.83 10.95 -12.21
N ASP A 292 0.93 9.88 -13.00
CA ASP A 292 -0.13 8.86 -13.08
C ASP A 292 0.00 7.82 -11.95
N THR A 293 -1.14 7.31 -11.47
CA THR A 293 -1.18 6.23 -10.45
C THR A 293 -1.59 4.92 -11.10
N LEU A 294 -0.72 3.91 -11.07
CA LEU A 294 -1.04 2.55 -11.54
C LEU A 294 -1.58 1.69 -10.39
N ILE A 295 -2.71 0.99 -10.62
CA ILE A 295 -3.34 0.08 -9.66
C ILE A 295 -3.64 -1.27 -10.36
N HIS A 296 -3.04 -2.38 -9.91
CA HIS A 296 -3.30 -3.70 -10.51
C HIS A 296 -4.38 -4.50 -9.77
N THR A 297 -5.15 -5.31 -10.51
CA THR A 297 -6.15 -6.25 -9.95
C THR A 297 -5.54 -7.54 -9.39
N GLY A 298 -4.21 -7.64 -9.34
CA GLY A 298 -3.50 -8.83 -8.87
C GLY A 298 -3.16 -9.79 -10.00
N ASP A 299 -2.68 -10.98 -9.64
CA ASP A 299 -2.17 -11.98 -10.58
C ASP A 299 -1.12 -11.36 -11.52
N ILE A 300 -0.20 -10.59 -10.92
CA ILE A 300 0.85 -9.87 -11.66
C ILE A 300 1.94 -10.80 -12.19
N ILE A 301 2.03 -12.02 -11.65
CA ILE A 301 3.07 -13.02 -11.92
C ILE A 301 2.48 -14.40 -12.26
N LEU A 302 3.38 -15.36 -12.50
CA LEU A 302 3.10 -16.73 -12.93
C LEU A 302 2.36 -16.82 -14.28
N LYS A 303 2.28 -18.04 -14.82
CA LYS A 303 1.79 -18.39 -16.18
C LYS A 303 2.68 -17.85 -17.32
N GLY A 304 2.96 -16.54 -17.38
CA GLY A 304 3.84 -15.94 -18.38
C GLY A 304 5.34 -15.97 -18.00
N PRO A 305 6.23 -15.70 -18.96
CA PRO A 305 7.67 -15.98 -18.86
C PRO A 305 8.48 -14.94 -18.07
N LYS A 306 7.95 -13.74 -17.83
CA LYS A 306 8.72 -12.56 -17.40
C LYS A 306 8.18 -11.97 -16.09
N SER A 307 8.01 -12.85 -15.10
CA SER A 307 7.47 -12.48 -13.78
C SER A 307 8.41 -11.53 -13.01
N GLN A 308 9.73 -11.76 -13.07
CA GLN A 308 10.72 -10.90 -12.40
C GLN A 308 10.71 -9.48 -12.96
N GLU A 309 10.66 -9.34 -14.29
CA GLU A 309 10.63 -8.05 -14.96
C GLU A 309 9.33 -7.28 -14.67
N VAL A 310 8.17 -7.96 -14.59
CA VAL A 310 6.92 -7.34 -14.13
C VAL A 310 7.01 -6.85 -12.69
N ILE A 311 7.61 -7.62 -11.76
CA ILE A 311 7.82 -7.17 -10.38
C ILE A 311 8.71 -5.93 -10.34
N GLN A 312 9.82 -5.92 -11.08
CA GLN A 312 10.72 -4.78 -11.16
C GLN A 312 9.98 -3.53 -11.67
N GLU A 313 9.16 -3.66 -12.71
CA GLU A 313 8.36 -2.54 -13.24
C GLU A 313 7.28 -2.05 -12.26
N VAL A 314 6.58 -2.96 -11.57
CA VAL A 314 5.59 -2.64 -10.53
C VAL A 314 6.23 -1.88 -9.37
N ILE A 315 7.42 -2.29 -8.92
CA ILE A 315 8.20 -1.57 -7.88
C ILE A 315 8.65 -0.20 -8.40
N ARG A 316 9.23 -0.15 -9.61
CA ARG A 316 9.76 1.07 -10.24
C ARG A 316 8.71 2.16 -10.39
N LEU A 317 7.48 1.80 -10.74
CA LEU A 317 6.35 2.72 -10.89
C LEU A 317 5.67 3.11 -9.56
N ASN A 318 6.10 2.53 -8.43
CA ASN A 318 5.43 2.57 -7.14
C ASN A 318 3.93 2.19 -7.26
N ALA A 319 3.66 1.14 -8.04
CA ALA A 319 2.30 0.75 -8.37
C ALA A 319 1.59 0.11 -7.16
N LEU A 320 0.32 0.45 -7.02
CA LEU A 320 -0.57 -0.11 -6.00
C LEU A 320 -1.29 -1.33 -6.57
N GLY A 321 -2.00 -2.08 -5.72
CA GLY A 321 -2.85 -3.16 -6.18
C GLY A 321 -3.31 -4.09 -5.08
N VAL A 322 -3.96 -5.17 -5.49
CA VAL A 322 -4.42 -6.26 -4.63
C VAL A 322 -3.73 -7.57 -4.96
N ARG A 323 -3.76 -8.51 -4.01
CA ARG A 323 -3.17 -9.86 -4.16
C ARG A 323 -4.11 -10.79 -4.94
N GLY A 324 -3.60 -11.36 -6.02
CA GLY A 324 -4.26 -12.41 -6.78
C GLY A 324 -4.04 -13.82 -6.25
N ASN A 325 -4.73 -14.81 -6.83
CA ASN A 325 -4.62 -16.20 -6.37
C ASN A 325 -3.34 -16.92 -6.83
N GLN A 326 -2.67 -16.44 -7.87
CA GLN A 326 -1.30 -16.87 -8.22
C GLN A 326 -0.27 -16.14 -7.35
N ASP A 327 -0.52 -14.87 -7.01
CA ASP A 327 0.35 -14.10 -6.12
C ASP A 327 0.37 -14.73 -4.71
N GLN A 328 -0.82 -15.04 -4.16
CA GLN A 328 -0.98 -15.69 -2.86
C GLN A 328 -0.33 -17.07 -2.80
N LYS A 329 -0.35 -17.83 -3.91
CA LYS A 329 0.49 -19.02 -4.02
C LYS A 329 1.94 -18.60 -3.78
N VAL A 330 2.56 -17.77 -4.60
CA VAL A 330 4.00 -17.49 -4.42
C VAL A 330 4.39 -17.01 -2.99
N VAL A 331 3.50 -16.31 -2.28
CA VAL A 331 3.66 -16.04 -0.83
C VAL A 331 3.71 -17.31 0.03
N GLU A 332 2.71 -18.20 -0.07
CA GLU A 332 2.67 -19.51 0.59
C GLU A 332 3.94 -20.33 0.30
N TRP A 333 4.41 -20.24 -0.94
CA TRP A 333 5.54 -20.99 -1.46
C TRP A 333 6.86 -20.53 -0.84
N ARG A 334 7.12 -19.21 -0.83
CA ARG A 334 8.36 -18.68 -0.26
C ARG A 334 8.40 -18.84 1.25
N GLY A 335 7.28 -18.64 1.95
CA GLY A 335 7.21 -18.90 3.39
C GLY A 335 7.46 -20.37 3.72
N TRP A 336 6.93 -21.31 2.92
CA TRP A 336 7.23 -22.74 3.10
C TRP A 336 8.71 -23.08 2.86
N ILE A 337 9.33 -22.51 1.82
CA ILE A 337 10.78 -22.70 1.56
C ILE A 337 11.61 -22.22 2.75
N ASN A 338 11.32 -21.01 3.26
CA ASN A 338 12.02 -20.45 4.43
C ASN A 338 11.89 -21.37 5.66
N TRP A 339 10.70 -21.92 5.89
CA TRP A 339 10.48 -22.88 6.97
C TRP A 339 11.25 -24.18 6.78
N VAL A 340 11.26 -24.76 5.58
CA VAL A 340 12.07 -25.96 5.30
C VAL A 340 13.55 -25.67 5.49
N LEU A 341 14.05 -24.51 5.06
CA LEU A 341 15.44 -24.08 5.28
C LEU A 341 15.80 -23.98 6.77
N SER A 342 14.84 -23.62 7.63
CA SER A 342 14.99 -23.61 9.10
C SER A 342 14.86 -24.99 9.78
N GLN A 343 14.56 -26.06 9.04
CA GLN A 343 14.52 -27.43 9.60
C GLN A 343 15.88 -28.15 9.50
N ASP A 344 16.13 -29.05 10.46
CA ASP A 344 17.26 -29.99 10.41
C ASP A 344 17.31 -30.78 9.10
N GLY A 345 18.42 -30.67 8.37
CA GLY A 345 18.59 -31.33 7.07
C GLY A 345 17.67 -30.78 5.97
N GLY A 346 17.10 -29.58 6.17
CA GLY A 346 16.26 -28.84 5.23
C GLY A 346 16.99 -28.44 3.96
N LYS A 347 18.06 -27.65 4.11
CA LYS A 347 18.92 -27.18 3.02
C LYS A 347 19.46 -28.32 2.13
N GLN A 348 19.90 -29.43 2.72
CA GLN A 348 20.36 -30.61 1.96
C GLN A 348 19.22 -31.34 1.25
N TRP A 349 18.00 -31.33 1.81
CA TRP A 349 16.83 -31.93 1.18
C TRP A 349 16.31 -31.09 0.02
N LEU A 350 16.22 -29.76 0.18
CA LEU A 350 15.83 -28.83 -0.90
C LEU A 350 16.79 -28.97 -2.09
N LYS A 351 18.10 -28.84 -1.87
CA LYS A 351 19.12 -29.04 -2.90
C LYS A 351 19.06 -30.42 -3.59
N LYS A 352 18.62 -31.46 -2.87
CA LYS A 352 18.40 -32.80 -3.42
C LYS A 352 17.11 -32.89 -4.25
N MET A 353 16.07 -32.12 -3.94
CA MET A 353 14.85 -32.08 -4.75
C MET A 353 15.00 -31.15 -5.96
N GLU A 354 15.67 -30.00 -5.81
CA GLU A 354 16.06 -29.09 -6.91
C GLU A 354 16.82 -29.86 -7.99
N LYS A 355 17.93 -30.51 -7.63
CA LYS A 355 18.71 -31.35 -8.55
C LYS A 355 17.90 -32.50 -9.18
N ARG A 356 16.82 -32.96 -8.54
CA ARG A 356 15.91 -33.97 -9.11
C ARG A 356 14.89 -33.36 -10.06
N ALA A 357 14.48 -32.11 -9.86
CA ALA A 357 13.58 -31.39 -10.76
C ALA A 357 14.33 -30.93 -12.02
N GLU A 358 15.54 -30.37 -11.85
CA GLU A 358 16.47 -30.03 -12.94
C GLU A 358 16.73 -31.23 -13.86
N ALA A 359 17.02 -32.40 -13.27
CA ALA A 359 17.29 -33.63 -14.02
C ALA A 359 16.07 -34.22 -14.75
N LEU A 360 14.87 -33.64 -14.60
CA LEU A 360 13.65 -34.05 -15.29
C LEU A 360 13.24 -33.10 -16.43
N ASP A 361 13.92 -31.97 -16.62
CA ASP A 361 13.59 -30.85 -17.52
C ASP A 361 12.21 -30.20 -17.26
N LYS A 362 11.12 -30.98 -17.35
CA LYS A 362 9.75 -30.58 -17.01
C LYS A 362 9.07 -31.65 -16.12
N PRO A 363 9.11 -31.50 -14.78
CA PRO A 363 8.52 -32.48 -13.85
C PRO A 363 7.02 -32.70 -14.08
N THR A 364 6.59 -33.96 -14.13
CA THR A 364 5.17 -34.29 -14.36
C THR A 364 4.34 -34.21 -13.08
N LYS A 365 3.00 -34.27 -13.20
CA LYS A 365 2.10 -34.45 -12.03
C LYS A 365 2.47 -35.68 -11.18
N ALA A 366 3.03 -36.73 -11.78
CA ALA A 366 3.48 -37.92 -11.05
C ALA A 366 4.77 -37.64 -10.24
N ASP A 367 5.67 -36.82 -10.77
CA ASP A 367 6.90 -36.42 -10.08
C ASP A 367 6.61 -35.46 -8.93
N TYR A 368 5.64 -34.55 -9.08
CA TYR A 368 5.12 -33.77 -7.95
C TYR A 368 4.51 -34.64 -6.85
N LYS A 369 3.78 -35.70 -7.20
CA LYS A 369 3.28 -36.68 -6.23
C LYS A 369 4.43 -37.41 -5.51
N ARG A 370 5.55 -37.67 -6.20
CA ARG A 370 6.78 -38.24 -5.60
C ARG A 370 7.48 -37.24 -4.69
N PHE A 371 7.62 -35.97 -5.07
CA PHE A 371 8.19 -34.92 -4.23
C PHE A 371 7.35 -34.71 -2.96
N LYS A 372 6.01 -34.64 -3.08
CA LYS A 372 5.09 -34.57 -1.94
C LYS A 372 5.23 -35.76 -1.00
N LYS A 373 5.35 -36.98 -1.53
CA LYS A 373 5.62 -38.18 -0.71
C LYS A 373 6.98 -38.10 0.00
N ALA A 374 8.01 -37.55 -0.65
CA ALA A 374 9.35 -37.37 -0.07
C ALA A 374 9.42 -36.26 1.00
N ALA A 375 8.55 -35.25 0.93
CA ALA A 375 8.37 -34.24 1.98
C ALA A 375 7.57 -34.81 3.16
N ALA A 376 6.45 -35.49 2.87
CA ALA A 376 5.60 -36.10 3.90
C ALA A 376 6.35 -37.14 4.74
N ALA A 377 7.31 -37.87 4.15
CA ALA A 377 8.21 -38.78 4.87
C ALA A 377 9.13 -38.09 5.90
N LYS A 378 9.27 -36.76 5.85
CA LYS A 378 9.93 -35.92 6.86
C LYS A 378 8.94 -35.15 7.77
N GLY A 379 7.64 -35.33 7.59
CA GLY A 379 6.60 -34.52 8.23
C GLY A 379 6.41 -33.14 7.61
N TRP A 380 6.83 -32.94 6.35
CA TRP A 380 6.77 -31.64 5.65
C TRP A 380 5.67 -31.65 4.56
N THR A 381 4.96 -30.54 4.40
CA THR A 381 3.81 -30.40 3.48
C THR A 381 4.11 -29.43 2.34
N ILE A 382 4.33 -29.92 1.12
CA ILE A 382 4.51 -29.04 -0.06
C ILE A 382 3.15 -28.45 -0.48
N PRO A 383 3.02 -27.13 -0.70
CA PRO A 383 1.80 -26.52 -1.24
C PRO A 383 1.39 -27.03 -2.64
N ASP A 384 0.24 -26.59 -3.16
CA ASP A 384 -0.31 -26.98 -4.47
C ASP A 384 0.14 -26.01 -5.61
N GLY A 385 1.17 -26.37 -6.41
CA GLY A 385 1.80 -25.43 -7.38
C GLY A 385 3.12 -25.88 -8.07
N TRP A 386 4.30 -25.89 -7.42
CA TRP A 386 5.44 -26.79 -7.80
C TRP A 386 6.58 -26.30 -8.73
N LYS A 387 6.68 -25.05 -9.20
CA LYS A 387 7.95 -24.63 -9.86
C LYS A 387 9.08 -24.42 -8.85
N PHE A 388 10.15 -25.21 -8.95
CA PHE A 388 11.46 -24.89 -8.35
C PHE A 388 12.10 -23.75 -9.15
N GLY A 389 12.70 -22.76 -8.48
CA GLY A 389 13.57 -21.76 -9.11
C GLY A 389 13.20 -20.28 -8.95
N ASP A 390 12.00 -19.95 -8.45
CA ASP A 390 11.51 -18.55 -8.45
C ASP A 390 11.66 -17.84 -7.09
N GLU A 391 12.13 -16.58 -7.09
CA GLU A 391 12.29 -15.72 -5.90
C GLU A 391 11.42 -14.46 -5.96
N ILE A 392 10.42 -14.33 -5.08
CA ILE A 392 9.52 -13.17 -5.06
C ILE A 392 9.08 -12.85 -3.63
N TYR A 393 9.40 -11.65 -3.13
CA TYR A 393 9.06 -11.19 -1.76
C TYR A 393 7.99 -10.08 -1.68
N LEU A 394 7.81 -9.27 -2.74
CA LEU A 394 6.90 -8.11 -2.74
C LEU A 394 5.44 -8.44 -2.42
N LEU A 395 4.98 -9.63 -2.82
CA LEU A 395 3.56 -9.99 -2.82
C LEU A 395 2.95 -10.07 -1.40
N ALA A 396 3.79 -10.30 -0.39
CA ALA A 396 3.36 -10.50 0.99
C ALA A 396 2.81 -9.21 1.64
N SER A 397 3.15 -8.03 1.13
CA SER A 397 2.62 -6.73 1.57
C SER A 397 1.37 -6.27 0.80
N MET A 398 0.96 -6.97 -0.25
CA MET A 398 -0.21 -6.59 -1.03
C MET A 398 -1.51 -6.99 -0.30
N PRO A 399 -2.51 -6.10 -0.19
CA PRO A 399 -3.78 -6.38 0.48
C PRO A 399 -4.71 -7.27 -0.37
N ILE A 400 -5.69 -7.92 0.26
CA ILE A 400 -6.71 -8.71 -0.46
C ILE A 400 -7.79 -7.80 -1.10
N ALA A 401 -8.11 -6.69 -0.44
CA ALA A 401 -9.01 -5.65 -0.95
C ALA A 401 -8.37 -4.26 -0.79
N LEU A 402 -8.68 -3.36 -1.73
CA LEU A 402 -8.20 -1.99 -1.75
C LEU A 402 -9.39 -1.05 -1.89
N HIS A 403 -9.68 -0.30 -0.84
CA HIS A 403 -10.77 0.66 -0.77
C HIS A 403 -10.30 2.06 -1.17
N ILE A 404 -11.08 2.76 -1.99
CA ILE A 404 -10.76 4.10 -2.47
C ILE A 404 -12.00 4.99 -2.26
N PRO A 405 -12.20 5.56 -1.04
CA PRO A 405 -13.37 6.35 -0.68
C PRO A 405 -13.65 7.50 -1.65
N SER A 406 -12.60 8.22 -2.08
CA SER A 406 -12.71 9.36 -2.99
C SER A 406 -13.24 9.01 -4.39
N LEU A 407 -13.11 7.74 -4.80
CA LEU A 407 -13.67 7.19 -6.04
C LEU A 407 -14.95 6.36 -5.82
N HIS A 408 -15.42 6.21 -4.57
CA HIS A 408 -16.47 5.27 -4.18
C HIS A 408 -16.27 3.88 -4.80
N THR A 409 -15.03 3.39 -4.68
CA THR A 409 -14.54 2.24 -5.44
C THR A 409 -13.82 1.24 -4.54
N ILE A 410 -14.04 -0.04 -4.81
CA ILE A 410 -13.35 -1.15 -4.16
C ILE A 410 -12.68 -2.00 -5.24
N VAL A 411 -11.36 -2.20 -5.14
CA VAL A 411 -10.60 -3.14 -5.96
C VAL A 411 -10.41 -4.44 -5.19
N VAL A 412 -10.64 -5.56 -5.85
CA VAL A 412 -10.41 -6.93 -5.36
C VAL A 412 -9.94 -7.79 -6.53
N HIS A 413 -9.29 -8.93 -6.29
CA HIS A 413 -8.79 -9.70 -7.43
C HIS A 413 -9.90 -10.35 -8.27
N ALA A 414 -10.96 -10.89 -7.67
CA ALA A 414 -11.98 -11.61 -8.42
C ALA A 414 -13.43 -11.10 -8.28
N GLY A 415 -13.76 -10.34 -7.24
CA GLY A 415 -15.09 -9.73 -7.09
C GLY A 415 -15.62 -9.73 -5.65
N LEU A 416 -16.79 -9.12 -5.47
CA LEU A 416 -17.52 -9.04 -4.20
C LEU A 416 -19.01 -9.29 -4.42
N LEU A 417 -19.71 -9.72 -3.36
CA LEU A 417 -21.17 -9.72 -3.31
C LEU A 417 -21.69 -8.37 -2.78
N PRO A 418 -22.81 -7.83 -3.31
CA PRO A 418 -23.43 -6.61 -2.81
C PRO A 418 -24.39 -6.84 -1.63
N MET A 419 -24.72 -8.10 -1.32
CA MET A 419 -25.63 -8.53 -0.26
C MET A 419 -25.31 -9.96 0.19
N ASP A 420 -25.72 -10.38 1.39
CA ASP A 420 -25.73 -11.80 1.78
C ASP A 420 -26.87 -12.52 1.03
N PRO A 421 -26.60 -13.43 0.08
CA PRO A 421 -27.62 -14.10 -0.74
C PRO A 421 -28.53 -15.05 0.06
N ARG A 422 -28.26 -15.27 1.35
CA ARG A 422 -29.09 -16.08 2.26
C ARG A 422 -30.18 -15.25 2.96
N ARG A 423 -30.34 -13.98 2.59
CA ARG A 423 -31.28 -13.02 3.20
C ARG A 423 -31.93 -12.18 2.11
N LYS A 424 -33.18 -11.77 2.33
CA LYS A 424 -33.87 -10.80 1.48
C LYS A 424 -33.06 -9.50 1.38
N VAL A 425 -33.10 -8.84 0.23
CA VAL A 425 -32.36 -7.57 0.00
C VAL A 425 -32.79 -6.45 0.96
N ILE A 426 -34.05 -6.44 1.40
CA ILE A 426 -34.62 -5.47 2.36
C ILE A 426 -34.42 -5.87 3.85
N SER A 427 -33.74 -6.98 4.14
CA SER A 427 -33.52 -7.42 5.53
C SER A 427 -32.60 -6.44 6.25
N SER A 428 -32.96 -5.99 7.47
CA SER A 428 -32.18 -5.08 8.34
C SER A 428 -30.81 -5.61 8.84
N ARG A 429 -30.28 -6.65 8.19
CA ARG A 429 -28.92 -7.18 8.35
C ARG A 429 -28.16 -7.19 7.02
N GLN A 430 -28.66 -6.47 6.01
CA GLN A 430 -27.96 -6.21 4.75
C GLN A 430 -27.34 -4.81 4.83
N PRO A 431 -26.07 -4.63 4.46
CA PRO A 431 -25.39 -3.34 4.57
C PRO A 431 -25.97 -2.24 3.68
N LEU A 432 -26.83 -2.60 2.71
CA LEU A 432 -27.49 -1.67 1.77
C LEU A 432 -28.97 -1.43 2.08
N SER A 433 -29.58 -2.11 3.06
CA SER A 433 -31.01 -1.94 3.35
C SER A 433 -31.31 -0.83 4.36
N HIS A 434 -30.27 -0.21 4.93
CA HIS A 434 -30.36 0.92 5.86
C HIS A 434 -29.09 1.79 5.73
N PRO A 435 -29.14 3.08 6.06
CA PRO A 435 -27.92 3.88 6.21
C PRO A 435 -27.05 3.35 7.36
N PRO A 436 -25.73 3.54 7.32
CA PRO A 436 -24.87 3.26 8.48
C PRO A 436 -25.12 4.22 9.64
N THR A 437 -24.93 3.75 10.87
CA THR A 437 -25.00 4.59 12.07
C THR A 437 -23.65 5.27 12.32
N SER A 438 -23.63 6.60 12.40
CA SER A 438 -22.46 7.41 12.72
C SER A 438 -22.82 8.51 13.71
N LYS A 439 -21.85 9.03 14.47
CA LYS A 439 -21.99 10.29 15.23
C LYS A 439 -21.81 11.51 14.32
N ASN A 440 -21.02 11.37 13.25
CA ASN A 440 -20.79 12.40 12.25
C ASN A 440 -21.59 12.02 10.99
N HIS A 441 -22.63 12.80 10.68
CA HIS A 441 -23.62 12.49 9.65
C HIS A 441 -23.29 13.08 8.27
N THR A 442 -22.02 13.42 7.97
CA THR A 442 -21.65 13.82 6.61
C THR A 442 -21.86 12.67 5.61
N GLU A 443 -22.32 12.98 4.40
CA GLU A 443 -22.54 11.97 3.36
C GLU A 443 -21.27 11.15 3.08
N GLU A 444 -20.09 11.78 3.08
CA GLU A 444 -18.80 11.12 2.89
C GLU A 444 -18.49 10.07 3.98
N THR A 445 -18.77 10.39 5.26
CA THR A 445 -18.63 9.43 6.37
C THR A 445 -19.59 8.26 6.19
N LEU A 446 -20.85 8.54 5.86
CA LEU A 446 -21.88 7.52 5.65
C LEU A 446 -21.58 6.62 4.44
N ARG A 447 -21.07 7.18 3.32
CA ARG A 447 -20.60 6.41 2.16
C ARG A 447 -19.43 5.51 2.52
N SER A 448 -18.42 6.05 3.20
CA SER A 448 -17.25 5.28 3.65
C SER A 448 -17.63 4.11 4.55
N LEU A 449 -18.55 4.33 5.50
CA LEU A 449 -19.05 3.26 6.38
C LEU A 449 -19.88 2.21 5.62
N GLN A 450 -20.67 2.60 4.62
CA GLN A 450 -21.43 1.68 3.78
C GLN A 450 -20.50 0.80 2.92
N GLU A 451 -19.45 1.40 2.35
CA GLU A 451 -18.43 0.73 1.55
C GLU A 451 -17.63 -0.28 2.38
N LEU A 452 -17.31 0.06 3.63
CA LEU A 452 -16.71 -0.87 4.58
C LEU A 452 -17.68 -1.99 5.00
N ALA A 453 -18.96 -1.69 5.24
CA ALA A 453 -19.98 -2.68 5.59
C ALA A 453 -20.20 -3.74 4.47
N LEU A 454 -20.04 -3.35 3.20
CA LEU A 454 -20.01 -4.32 2.09
C LEU A 454 -18.86 -5.33 2.21
N LEU A 455 -17.72 -4.95 2.79
CA LEU A 455 -16.57 -5.84 3.02
C LEU A 455 -16.71 -6.66 4.31
N THR A 456 -17.23 -6.07 5.40
CA THR A 456 -17.24 -6.69 6.74
C THR A 456 -18.51 -7.46 7.08
N ASP A 457 -19.67 -7.03 6.60
CA ASP A 457 -20.96 -7.51 7.12
C ASP A 457 -21.56 -8.63 6.27
N ILE A 458 -21.10 -8.76 5.03
CA ILE A 458 -21.43 -9.86 4.11
C ILE A 458 -20.45 -11.02 4.38
N PRO A 459 -20.87 -12.13 5.01
CA PRO A 459 -19.92 -13.12 5.52
C PRO A 459 -19.04 -13.77 4.45
N GLN A 460 -19.53 -13.83 3.21
CA GLN A 460 -18.80 -14.33 2.05
C GLN A 460 -17.67 -13.39 1.59
N ASN A 461 -17.80 -12.07 1.83
CA ASN A 461 -16.75 -11.09 1.51
C ASN A 461 -15.65 -11.08 2.59
N THR A 462 -15.93 -11.60 3.79
CA THR A 462 -14.94 -11.86 4.85
C THR A 462 -14.05 -13.08 4.60
N ASP A 463 -14.32 -13.87 3.54
CA ASP A 463 -13.45 -14.96 3.10
C ASP A 463 -12.45 -14.44 2.04
N PRO A 464 -11.15 -14.39 2.33
CA PRO A 464 -10.12 -13.97 1.36
C PRO A 464 -10.09 -14.86 0.13
N TRP A 465 -10.37 -16.16 0.31
CA TRP A 465 -10.39 -17.11 -0.79
C TRP A 465 -11.57 -16.82 -1.75
N ALA A 466 -12.67 -16.27 -1.24
CA ALA A 466 -13.76 -15.73 -2.05
C ALA A 466 -13.36 -14.45 -2.79
N LYS A 467 -12.72 -13.48 -2.13
CA LYS A 467 -12.22 -12.24 -2.77
C LYS A 467 -11.19 -12.49 -3.88
N MET A 468 -10.39 -13.56 -3.75
CA MET A 468 -9.33 -13.94 -4.69
C MET A 468 -9.74 -14.93 -5.79
N ASN A 469 -10.97 -15.44 -5.84
CA ASN A 469 -11.33 -16.40 -6.90
C ASN A 469 -12.79 -16.18 -7.30
N MET A 470 -13.10 -16.07 -8.59
CA MET A 470 -14.44 -15.72 -9.07
C MET A 470 -15.47 -16.79 -8.68
N ARG A 471 -16.71 -16.38 -8.45
CA ARG A 471 -17.81 -17.20 -7.97
C ARG A 471 -19.10 -16.90 -8.71
N SER A 472 -20.02 -17.85 -8.56
CA SER A 472 -21.42 -17.67 -8.91
C SER A 472 -22.31 -17.82 -7.67
N VAL A 473 -23.56 -17.38 -7.77
CA VAL A 473 -24.62 -17.64 -6.78
C VAL A 473 -25.69 -18.50 -7.43
N LEU A 474 -25.90 -19.69 -6.87
CA LEU A 474 -26.93 -20.63 -7.33
C LEU A 474 -28.33 -20.10 -6.98
N ASN A 475 -29.35 -20.61 -7.68
CA ASN A 475 -30.77 -20.25 -7.50
C ASN A 475 -31.33 -20.51 -6.09
N ASN A 476 -30.54 -21.11 -5.19
CA ASN A 476 -30.86 -21.34 -3.76
C ASN A 476 -30.06 -20.43 -2.81
N GLY A 477 -29.43 -19.37 -3.32
CA GLY A 477 -28.63 -18.41 -2.55
C GLY A 477 -27.27 -18.94 -2.07
N LYS A 478 -26.86 -20.16 -2.45
CA LYS A 478 -25.52 -20.68 -2.14
C LYS A 478 -24.48 -20.14 -3.12
N VAL A 479 -23.33 -19.76 -2.61
CA VAL A 479 -22.15 -19.44 -3.44
C VAL A 479 -21.57 -20.74 -3.99
N SER A 480 -21.42 -20.84 -5.30
CA SER A 480 -20.75 -21.95 -5.98
C SER A 480 -19.34 -21.55 -6.45
N ARG A 481 -18.45 -22.54 -6.44
CA ARG A 481 -17.06 -22.44 -6.92
C ARG A 481 -16.97 -22.57 -8.44
N ASP A 482 -18.05 -23.01 -9.08
CA ASP A 482 -18.16 -23.27 -10.51
C ASP A 482 -18.95 -22.16 -11.22
N ASN A 483 -18.93 -22.17 -12.55
CA ASN A 483 -19.63 -21.20 -13.41
C ASN A 483 -21.09 -21.62 -13.69
N ASP A 484 -21.81 -22.10 -12.66
CA ASP A 484 -23.10 -22.76 -12.73
C ASP A 484 -24.27 -21.96 -12.10
N GLY A 485 -24.05 -20.67 -11.84
CA GLY A 485 -25.06 -19.75 -11.31
C GLY A 485 -24.81 -18.30 -11.69
N ILE A 486 -25.49 -17.37 -11.01
CA ILE A 486 -25.43 -15.93 -11.29
C ILE A 486 -24.05 -15.35 -10.95
N PRO A 487 -23.35 -14.73 -11.90
CA PRO A 487 -22.12 -13.98 -11.65
C PRO A 487 -22.23 -12.93 -10.54
N TRP A 488 -21.18 -12.81 -9.74
CA TRP A 488 -21.08 -11.74 -8.75
C TRP A 488 -21.13 -10.34 -9.39
N SER A 489 -20.57 -10.16 -10.59
CA SER A 489 -20.61 -8.90 -11.34
C SER A 489 -22.03 -8.48 -11.77
N ASP A 490 -22.85 -9.45 -12.18
CA ASP A 490 -24.26 -9.22 -12.56
C ASP A 490 -25.09 -8.86 -11.33
N LEU A 491 -24.89 -9.60 -10.23
CA LEU A 491 -25.58 -9.36 -8.98
C LEU A 491 -25.22 -7.99 -8.40
N TRP A 492 -23.92 -7.63 -8.42
CA TRP A 492 -23.44 -6.29 -8.03
C TRP A 492 -24.13 -5.20 -8.84
N HIS A 493 -24.14 -5.32 -10.17
CA HIS A 493 -24.81 -4.35 -11.03
C HIS A 493 -26.32 -4.23 -10.75
N LYS A 494 -27.03 -5.35 -10.55
CA LYS A 494 -28.47 -5.36 -10.29
C LYS A 494 -28.85 -4.77 -8.92
N VAL A 495 -28.10 -5.08 -7.86
CA VAL A 495 -28.41 -4.58 -6.50
C VAL A 495 -27.99 -3.12 -6.32
N ILE A 496 -26.79 -2.73 -6.78
CA ILE A 496 -26.32 -1.34 -6.67
C ILE A 496 -27.18 -0.37 -7.51
N LYS A 497 -27.86 -0.85 -8.56
CA LYS A 497 -28.87 -0.07 -9.31
C LYS A 497 -30.01 0.47 -8.43
N LEU A 498 -30.31 -0.20 -7.31
CA LEU A 498 -31.39 0.18 -6.39
C LEU A 498 -30.97 1.27 -5.40
N CYS A 499 -29.68 1.57 -5.25
CA CYS A 499 -29.18 2.58 -4.34
C CYS A 499 -29.49 4.00 -4.84
N ASP A 500 -30.37 4.72 -4.14
CA ASP A 500 -30.82 6.06 -4.54
C ASP A 500 -30.58 7.18 -3.49
N GLY A 501 -29.93 6.87 -2.38
CA GLY A 501 -29.51 7.82 -1.34
C GLY A 501 -29.99 7.44 0.06
N PHE A 502 -29.31 7.94 1.09
CA PHE A 502 -29.57 7.54 2.48
C PHE A 502 -30.95 7.97 3.02
N ASP A 503 -31.52 9.05 2.50
CA ASP A 503 -32.82 9.60 2.95
C ASP A 503 -34.03 8.86 2.36
N VAL A 504 -33.80 7.93 1.43
CA VAL A 504 -34.88 7.22 0.70
C VAL A 504 -35.43 6.08 1.54
N GLN A 505 -36.69 6.16 1.96
CA GLN A 505 -37.34 5.02 2.62
C GLN A 505 -37.41 3.81 1.67
N PRO A 506 -37.16 2.56 2.14
CA PRO A 506 -37.28 1.37 1.29
C PRO A 506 -38.74 1.19 0.83
N THR A 507 -39.04 1.54 -0.43
CA THR A 507 -40.40 1.48 -0.95
C THR A 507 -40.71 0.14 -1.62
N SER A 508 -41.83 -0.48 -1.20
CA SER A 508 -42.38 -1.69 -1.81
C SER A 508 -43.80 -1.43 -2.34
N ASN A 509 -43.89 -0.81 -3.53
CA ASN A 509 -45.17 -0.59 -4.22
C ASN A 509 -45.11 -1.11 -5.66
N SER A 510 -46.09 -1.95 -6.00
CA SER A 510 -46.11 -2.85 -7.17
C SER A 510 -46.25 -2.15 -8.54
N THR A 511 -45.16 -1.55 -9.03
CA THR A 511 -44.90 -1.53 -10.48
C THR A 511 -43.49 -2.08 -10.70
N THR A 512 -43.36 -3.03 -11.63
CA THR A 512 -42.11 -3.71 -11.93
C THR A 512 -41.07 -2.72 -12.43
N ALA A 513 -39.84 -2.86 -11.96
CA ALA A 513 -38.70 -2.46 -12.78
C ALA A 513 -38.55 -3.55 -13.84
N ASP A 514 -38.78 -3.22 -15.11
CA ASP A 514 -38.71 -4.20 -16.18
C ASP A 514 -37.25 -4.59 -16.42
N PHE A 515 -36.85 -5.70 -15.80
CA PHE A 515 -35.62 -6.40 -16.11
C PHE A 515 -35.90 -7.26 -17.34
N ALA A 516 -35.39 -6.87 -18.51
CA ALA A 516 -35.59 -7.62 -19.74
C ALA A 516 -35.05 -9.06 -19.61
N SER A 517 -35.90 -10.03 -19.94
CA SER A 517 -35.73 -11.44 -19.59
C SER A 517 -35.14 -12.28 -20.73
N GLU A 518 -34.06 -11.84 -21.36
CA GLU A 518 -33.46 -12.54 -22.53
C GLU A 518 -32.72 -13.85 -22.17
N ASP A 519 -32.65 -14.19 -20.88
CA ASP A 519 -31.54 -14.96 -20.32
C ASP A 519 -31.98 -16.14 -19.41
N GLY A 520 -33.14 -16.09 -18.74
CA GLY A 520 -33.68 -17.25 -18.01
C GLY A 520 -33.11 -17.52 -16.59
N TRP A 521 -32.22 -16.66 -16.08
CA TRP A 521 -31.85 -16.60 -14.64
C TRP A 521 -32.73 -15.61 -13.85
N ALA A 522 -33.88 -15.26 -14.43
CA ALA A 522 -34.91 -14.34 -13.93
C ALA A 522 -35.39 -14.71 -12.52
N ASP A 523 -36.03 -15.88 -12.38
CA ASP A 523 -36.95 -16.20 -11.29
C ASP A 523 -36.45 -15.93 -9.87
N TRP A 524 -35.23 -16.32 -9.50
CA TRP A 524 -34.75 -16.15 -8.12
C TRP A 524 -34.47 -14.67 -7.80
N ILE A 525 -33.75 -13.96 -8.67
CA ILE A 525 -33.45 -12.53 -8.47
C ILE A 525 -34.69 -11.66 -8.67
N GLU A 526 -35.56 -12.00 -9.61
CA GLU A 526 -36.86 -11.34 -9.75
C GLU A 526 -37.80 -11.59 -8.57
N THR A 527 -37.64 -12.70 -7.84
CA THR A 527 -38.37 -12.98 -6.59
C THR A 527 -37.76 -12.22 -5.40
N GLU A 528 -36.44 -12.19 -5.25
CA GLU A 528 -35.77 -11.49 -4.13
C GLU A 528 -35.77 -9.97 -4.27
N LEU A 529 -35.69 -9.45 -5.50
CA LEU A 529 -35.83 -8.02 -5.81
C LEU A 529 -37.30 -7.62 -6.11
N LYS A 530 -38.27 -8.55 -6.00
CA LYS A 530 -39.66 -8.30 -6.42
C LYS A 530 -40.26 -7.13 -5.66
N GLY A 531 -40.67 -6.11 -6.39
CA GLY A 531 -41.30 -4.91 -5.83
C GLY A 531 -40.37 -3.98 -5.05
N VAL A 532 -39.05 -4.26 -5.00
CA VAL A 532 -38.06 -3.36 -4.40
C VAL A 532 -37.66 -2.33 -5.45
N LYS A 533 -38.07 -1.07 -5.25
CA LYS A 533 -37.75 0.02 -6.18
C LYS A 533 -36.47 0.77 -5.83
N SER A 534 -36.24 0.96 -4.54
CA SER A 534 -35.12 1.74 -4.01
C SER A 534 -34.63 1.16 -2.69
N LEU A 535 -33.35 1.40 -2.43
CA LEU A 535 -32.65 1.08 -1.19
C LEU A 535 -31.99 2.36 -0.64
N PRO A 536 -31.93 2.53 0.71
CA PRO A 536 -31.36 3.68 1.39
C PRO A 536 -29.82 3.65 1.39
N CYS A 537 -29.23 3.52 0.21
CA CYS A 537 -27.80 3.38 0.00
C CYS A 537 -27.33 4.27 -1.15
N LYS A 538 -26.02 4.50 -1.23
CA LYS A 538 -25.34 5.17 -2.34
C LYS A 538 -24.59 4.16 -3.19
N ASP A 539 -24.31 4.51 -4.44
CA ASP A 539 -23.65 3.60 -5.37
C ASP A 539 -22.14 3.45 -5.11
N VAL A 540 -21.61 2.26 -5.41
CA VAL A 540 -20.20 1.86 -5.22
C VAL A 540 -19.75 1.03 -6.43
N THR A 541 -18.57 1.32 -6.96
CA THR A 541 -17.99 0.57 -8.10
C THR A 541 -17.05 -0.53 -7.61
N VAL A 542 -17.18 -1.76 -8.12
CA VAL A 542 -16.18 -2.82 -7.91
C VAL A 542 -15.31 -3.00 -9.16
N ILE A 543 -13.98 -3.04 -8.97
CA ILE A 543 -12.99 -3.31 -10.03
C ILE A 543 -12.25 -4.59 -9.70
N TYR A 544 -12.08 -5.48 -10.68
CA TYR A 544 -11.52 -6.81 -10.47
C TYR A 544 -10.93 -7.41 -11.75
N GLY A 545 -10.13 -8.45 -11.56
CA GLY A 545 -9.51 -9.26 -12.59
C GLY A 545 -10.14 -10.65 -12.64
N HIS A 546 -9.34 -11.71 -12.75
CA HIS A 546 -9.76 -13.11 -12.66
C HIS A 546 -10.99 -13.49 -13.50
N THR A 547 -11.08 -12.95 -14.72
CA THR A 547 -12.26 -12.98 -15.59
C THR A 547 -11.99 -13.38 -17.04
N ALA A 548 -10.78 -13.86 -17.37
CA ALA A 548 -10.37 -14.24 -18.73
C ALA A 548 -11.37 -15.12 -19.49
N SER A 549 -12.11 -15.99 -18.80
CA SER A 549 -13.15 -16.86 -19.39
C SER A 549 -14.37 -16.11 -19.92
N LYS A 550 -14.64 -14.90 -19.42
CA LYS A 550 -15.69 -13.98 -19.87
C LYS A 550 -15.16 -12.88 -20.78
N GLY A 551 -13.86 -12.63 -20.76
CA GLY A 551 -13.25 -11.49 -21.44
C GLY A 551 -13.58 -10.17 -20.73
N LEU A 552 -13.91 -9.14 -21.50
CA LEU A 552 -14.11 -7.78 -21.00
C LEU A 552 -15.51 -7.62 -20.36
N ASP A 553 -15.60 -7.74 -19.03
CA ASP A 553 -16.88 -7.63 -18.28
C ASP A 553 -17.09 -6.21 -17.73
N ILE A 554 -17.60 -5.29 -18.56
CA ILE A 554 -17.82 -3.88 -18.18
C ILE A 554 -19.31 -3.59 -18.01
N LYS A 555 -19.72 -3.38 -16.75
CA LYS A 555 -21.06 -2.92 -16.34
C LYS A 555 -20.95 -1.54 -15.65
N LYS A 556 -22.08 -0.87 -15.37
CA LYS A 556 -22.05 0.50 -14.80
C LYS A 556 -21.26 0.60 -13.48
N TRP A 557 -21.45 -0.35 -12.57
CA TRP A 557 -20.84 -0.39 -11.23
C TRP A 557 -19.89 -1.59 -11.02
N SER A 558 -19.55 -2.33 -12.08
CA SER A 558 -18.73 -3.54 -11.98
C SER A 558 -17.79 -3.62 -13.19
N LYS A 559 -16.47 -3.74 -12.95
CA LYS A 559 -15.40 -3.64 -13.96
C LYS A 559 -14.45 -4.83 -13.90
N GLY A 560 -14.69 -5.85 -14.73
CA GLY A 560 -13.77 -6.97 -14.96
C GLY A 560 -12.74 -6.62 -16.03
N LEU A 561 -11.46 -6.57 -15.65
CA LEU A 561 -10.35 -6.12 -16.49
C LEU A 561 -9.43 -7.25 -16.99
N ASP A 562 -9.56 -8.48 -16.46
CA ASP A 562 -8.79 -9.62 -16.96
C ASP A 562 -9.40 -10.13 -18.27
N THR A 563 -8.83 -9.63 -19.37
CA THR A 563 -9.15 -10.04 -20.73
C THR A 563 -8.24 -11.15 -21.26
N GLY A 564 -7.59 -11.92 -20.39
CA GLY A 564 -6.84 -13.12 -20.76
C GLY A 564 -5.53 -12.86 -21.51
N CYS A 565 -4.74 -11.85 -21.12
CA CYS A 565 -3.50 -11.49 -21.80
C CYS A 565 -2.54 -12.67 -22.04
N VAL A 566 -2.37 -13.54 -21.03
CA VAL A 566 -1.51 -14.74 -21.08
C VAL A 566 -2.05 -15.84 -22.01
N TYR A 567 -3.27 -15.69 -22.53
CA TYR A 567 -3.88 -16.57 -23.53
C TYR A 567 -3.86 -15.94 -24.95
N ASN A 568 -2.91 -15.04 -25.22
CA ASN A 568 -2.74 -14.29 -26.48
C ASN A 568 -3.91 -13.35 -26.84
N LEU A 569 -4.73 -12.97 -25.87
CA LEU A 569 -5.81 -12.01 -26.06
C LEU A 569 -5.31 -10.57 -25.84
N ARG A 570 -5.86 -9.86 -24.86
CA ARG A 570 -5.53 -8.45 -24.60
C ARG A 570 -5.14 -8.25 -23.13
N LEU A 571 -4.28 -7.26 -22.89
CA LEU A 571 -4.13 -6.63 -21.58
C LEU A 571 -4.97 -5.36 -21.61
N THR A 572 -5.78 -5.17 -20.56
CA THR A 572 -6.76 -4.09 -20.46
C THR A 572 -6.42 -3.19 -19.27
N ALA A 573 -6.55 -1.88 -19.48
CA ALA A 573 -6.66 -0.91 -18.41
C ALA A 573 -7.98 -0.14 -18.48
N LEU A 574 -8.47 0.27 -17.31
CA LEU A 574 -9.49 1.29 -17.12
C LEU A 574 -8.80 2.56 -16.60
N VAL A 575 -8.94 3.66 -17.32
CA VAL A 575 -8.36 4.97 -17.01
C VAL A 575 -9.45 5.90 -16.48
N VAL A 576 -9.20 6.56 -15.34
CA VAL A 576 -10.14 7.47 -14.66
C VAL A 576 -9.42 8.76 -14.31
N GLY A 577 -10.02 9.91 -14.66
CA GLY A 577 -9.42 11.23 -14.53
C GLY A 577 -8.62 11.68 -15.77
N LYS A 578 -8.18 12.95 -15.73
CA LYS A 578 -7.36 13.60 -16.77
C LYS A 578 -5.86 13.35 -16.57
N PRO A 579 -5.05 13.33 -17.64
CA PRO A 579 -3.60 13.41 -17.51
C PRO A 579 -3.19 14.75 -16.88
N TRP A 580 -2.06 14.76 -16.18
CA TRP A 580 -1.51 15.98 -15.59
C TRP A 580 -1.13 17.01 -16.68
N LYS A 581 -1.31 18.29 -16.38
CA LYS A 581 -0.91 19.41 -17.24
C LYS A 581 -0.24 20.49 -16.39
N ALA A 582 0.92 20.97 -16.81
CA ALA A 582 1.74 21.92 -16.03
C ALA A 582 1.04 23.25 -15.70
N SER A 583 0.06 23.68 -16.52
CA SER A 583 -0.78 24.86 -16.29
C SER A 583 -1.83 24.70 -15.19
N SER A 584 -1.98 23.51 -14.61
CA SER A 584 -2.98 23.19 -13.58
C SER A 584 -2.42 23.39 -12.16
N SER A 585 -1.54 24.38 -11.97
CA SER A 585 -0.62 24.51 -10.82
C SER A 585 -1.30 24.80 -9.46
N SER A 586 -2.63 24.87 -9.41
CA SER A 586 -3.43 25.17 -8.22
C SER A 586 -4.61 24.20 -8.08
N VAL A 587 -4.34 22.91 -7.90
CA VAL A 587 -5.39 21.94 -7.51
C VAL A 587 -5.62 22.07 -6.00
N ASN A 588 -6.55 22.95 -5.60
CA ASN A 588 -7.05 22.99 -4.24
C ASN A 588 -7.66 21.62 -3.89
N ALA A 589 -7.03 20.89 -2.96
CA ALA A 589 -7.49 19.55 -2.54
C ALA A 589 -8.89 19.54 -1.91
N THR A 590 -9.43 20.72 -1.59
CA THR A 590 -10.73 20.99 -0.97
C THR A 590 -11.90 21.08 -1.95
N GLU A 591 -11.69 21.30 -3.26
CA GLU A 591 -12.80 21.40 -4.20
C GLU A 591 -13.42 20.03 -4.56
N VAL A 592 -14.70 20.07 -4.97
CA VAL A 592 -15.51 18.90 -5.32
C VAL A 592 -15.02 18.36 -6.66
N ASP A 593 -14.62 17.09 -6.66
CA ASP A 593 -13.68 16.52 -7.65
C ASP A 593 -14.36 16.09 -8.97
N GLU A 594 -15.05 17.01 -9.64
CA GLU A 594 -15.66 16.83 -10.99
C GLU A 594 -14.61 16.44 -12.06
N ASP A 595 -13.33 16.74 -11.84
CA ASP A 595 -12.22 16.39 -12.74
C ASP A 595 -11.79 14.92 -12.65
N MET A 596 -12.00 14.23 -11.52
CA MET A 596 -11.74 12.78 -11.44
C MET A 596 -12.75 11.96 -12.25
N TYR A 597 -13.91 12.54 -12.55
CA TYR A 597 -15.00 11.91 -13.29
C TYR A 597 -14.98 12.22 -14.81
N GLN A 598 -14.00 13.00 -15.26
CA GLN A 598 -13.75 13.31 -16.66
C GLN A 598 -12.70 12.35 -17.25
N VAL A 599 -12.73 12.19 -18.57
CA VAL A 599 -11.80 11.33 -19.32
C VAL A 599 -10.79 12.15 -20.10
N ASP A 600 -9.62 11.55 -20.29
CA ASP A 600 -8.67 11.93 -21.33
C ASP A 600 -9.31 11.76 -22.72
N GLU A 601 -9.81 12.84 -23.32
CA GLU A 601 -10.44 12.81 -24.65
C GLU A 601 -9.41 12.52 -25.77
N GLU A 602 -8.12 12.85 -25.57
CA GLU A 602 -7.03 12.65 -26.54
C GLU A 602 -6.54 11.19 -26.59
N LEU A 603 -6.77 10.40 -25.53
CA LEU A 603 -6.38 9.00 -25.43
C LEU A 603 -7.27 8.07 -26.27
N ASP A 604 -6.70 7.19 -27.08
CA ASP A 604 -7.46 6.19 -27.84
C ASP A 604 -7.99 5.05 -26.95
N GLY A 605 -9.32 4.96 -26.82
CA GLY A 605 -10.01 3.94 -26.04
C GLY A 605 -11.54 4.14 -25.97
N GLU A 606 -12.25 3.12 -25.49
CA GLU A 606 -13.72 3.13 -25.36
C GLU A 606 -14.16 3.87 -24.10
N VAL A 607 -15.08 4.84 -24.22
CA VAL A 607 -15.61 5.58 -23.07
C VAL A 607 -16.72 4.77 -22.39
N VAL A 608 -16.58 4.55 -21.08
CA VAL A 608 -17.50 3.75 -20.26
C VAL A 608 -17.95 4.54 -19.03
N SER A 609 -19.17 4.30 -18.53
CA SER A 609 -19.66 4.95 -17.31
C SER A 609 -18.90 4.50 -16.07
N PHE A 610 -18.63 5.39 -15.12
CA PHE A 610 -17.98 5.11 -13.83
C PHE A 610 -18.81 5.70 -12.68
N GLY A 611 -19.40 4.85 -11.83
CA GLY A 611 -20.39 5.28 -10.83
C GLY A 611 -21.65 5.91 -11.46
N LYS A 612 -22.39 6.71 -10.68
CA LYS A 612 -23.65 7.35 -11.11
C LYS A 612 -23.43 8.45 -12.16
N LYS A 613 -22.36 9.25 -12.02
CA LYS A 613 -22.07 10.47 -12.81
C LYS A 613 -20.81 10.44 -13.69
N GLY A 614 -19.84 9.55 -13.41
CA GLY A 614 -18.52 9.62 -14.03
C GLY A 614 -18.36 8.90 -15.35
N ARG A 615 -17.23 9.18 -16.01
CA ARG A 615 -16.72 8.48 -17.19
C ARG A 615 -15.32 7.95 -16.91
N GLY A 616 -14.99 6.80 -17.50
CA GLY A 616 -13.64 6.24 -17.59
C GLY A 616 -13.38 5.78 -19.02
N LYS A 617 -12.13 5.45 -19.35
CA LYS A 617 -11.72 4.99 -20.69
C LYS A 617 -11.07 3.60 -20.63
N ILE A 618 -11.59 2.66 -21.41
CA ILE A 618 -11.02 1.33 -21.57
C ILE A 618 -9.94 1.38 -22.66
N VAL A 619 -8.71 1.06 -22.29
CA VAL A 619 -7.56 1.01 -23.19
C VAL A 619 -7.02 -0.41 -23.21
N GLN A 620 -6.87 -0.97 -24.41
CA GLN A 620 -6.37 -2.33 -24.59
C GLN A 620 -5.17 -2.39 -25.52
N VAL A 621 -4.30 -3.36 -25.26
CA VAL A 621 -3.25 -3.79 -26.20
C VAL A 621 -3.33 -5.30 -26.42
N ARG A 622 -3.18 -5.74 -27.67
CA ARG A 622 -3.00 -7.17 -28.00
C ARG A 622 -1.68 -7.66 -27.40
N CYS A 623 -1.75 -8.72 -26.61
CA CYS A 623 -0.58 -9.36 -26.02
C CYS A 623 0.24 -10.09 -27.11
N ALA A 624 1.54 -10.25 -26.88
CA ALA A 624 2.46 -10.71 -27.92
C ALA A 624 2.23 -12.18 -28.32
N GLU A 625 2.59 -12.52 -29.56
CA GLU A 625 2.68 -13.91 -30.05
C GLU A 625 4.17 -14.28 -30.18
N GLY A 626 4.54 -15.51 -29.80
CA GLY A 626 5.93 -16.00 -29.90
C GLY A 626 6.27 -17.01 -28.79
N GLU A 627 7.55 -17.05 -28.41
CA GLU A 627 8.09 -17.88 -27.31
C GLU A 627 7.48 -17.56 -25.93
N ASP A 628 6.72 -16.47 -25.80
CA ASP A 628 5.99 -16.10 -24.58
C ASP A 628 4.72 -16.95 -24.31
N ARG A 629 4.57 -18.11 -24.98
CA ARG A 629 3.44 -19.04 -24.78
C ARG A 629 3.54 -19.80 -23.45
N LEU A 630 2.37 -20.12 -22.89
CA LEU A 630 2.23 -21.26 -21.96
C LEU A 630 2.72 -22.54 -22.66
N HIS A 631 3.82 -23.10 -22.15
CA HIS A 631 4.36 -24.42 -22.49
C HIS A 631 3.73 -25.54 -21.64
#